data_AF-A0A0A6XAP8-F1
#
_entry.id   AF-A0A0A6XAP8-F1
#
_cell.length_a   1.000
_cell.length_b   1.000
_cell.length_c   1.000
_cell.angle_alpha   90.00
_cell.angle_beta   90.00
_cell.angle_gamma   90.00
#
_symmetry.space_group_name_H-M   'P 1'
#
loop_
_entity.id
_entity.type
_entity.pdbx_description
1 polymer ?
#
loop_
_entity_poly.entity_id
_entity_poly.type
_entity_poly.pdbx_seq_one_letter_code
_entity_poly.pdbx_strand_id
1 'polypeptide(L)'
;MTLDYLTLLDAEFAAFQDCLDGDLTAPVEHCGDWTLRDLAVHLGQGNLWAATAIVDGHGRYQEQPPPEDVATWFAQSARTLTGALAREPETAAWTFAPPRTVGFWRRRRCLETAVHRWDAEHALGRAGELDPALCADGVAEVLEMFLPRQIRLGRAEAPEAAVRFEATDTAGTWVLGPGEPVATITGTAQELMLALWGRAPWPWGRLTGDREAAEKALARPLVP
;
A
#
# COMPACT_ATOMS: atom_id res chain seq x y z
N MET A 1 -18.37 -4.44 7.09
CA MET A 1 -18.80 -3.30 6.25
C MET A 1 -17.82 -3.20 5.10
N THR A 2 -18.29 -2.93 3.89
CA THR A 2 -17.40 -2.69 2.74
C THR A 2 -16.84 -1.27 2.86
N LEU A 3 -15.52 -1.11 2.73
CA LEU A 3 -14.87 0.20 2.76
C LEU A 3 -15.30 1.04 1.54
N ASP A 4 -15.59 2.31 1.77
CA ASP A 4 -15.77 3.28 0.69
C ASP A 4 -14.41 3.85 0.29
N TYR A 5 -13.71 3.13 -0.59
CA TYR A 5 -12.37 3.49 -1.04
C TYR A 5 -12.29 4.86 -1.72
N LEU A 6 -13.37 5.37 -2.32
CA LEU A 6 -13.33 6.68 -2.97
C LEU A 6 -13.26 7.80 -1.93
N THR A 7 -14.17 7.76 -0.95
CA THR A 7 -14.19 8.73 0.15
C THR A 7 -12.87 8.68 0.94
N LEU A 8 -12.36 7.48 1.22
CA LEU A 8 -11.06 7.31 1.88
C LEU A 8 -9.94 7.87 1.02
N LEU A 9 -9.88 7.55 -0.28
CA LEU A 9 -8.82 8.01 -1.16
C LEU A 9 -8.79 9.54 -1.30
N ASP A 10 -9.94 10.21 -1.36
CA ASP A 10 -10.01 11.67 -1.39
C ASP A 10 -9.41 12.29 -0.11
N ALA A 11 -9.67 11.69 1.06
CA ALA A 11 -9.06 12.11 2.32
C ALA A 11 -7.54 11.86 2.35
N GLU A 12 -7.09 10.69 1.89
CA GLU A 12 -5.66 10.36 1.79
C GLU A 12 -4.91 11.29 0.82
N PHE A 13 -5.54 11.67 -0.31
CA PHE A 13 -4.97 12.66 -1.22
C PHE A 13 -4.86 14.04 -0.59
N ALA A 14 -5.90 14.51 0.10
CA ALA A 14 -5.85 15.80 0.78
C ALA A 14 -4.69 15.85 1.78
N ALA A 15 -4.57 14.84 2.65
CA ALA A 15 -3.51 14.78 3.64
C ALA A 15 -2.10 14.60 3.02
N PHE A 16 -1.97 13.85 1.92
CA PHE A 16 -0.71 13.77 1.18
C PHE A 16 -0.35 15.13 0.55
N GLN A 17 -1.32 15.85 -0.01
CA GLN A 17 -1.11 17.18 -0.59
C GLN A 17 -0.65 18.20 0.44
N ASP A 18 -1.18 18.16 1.66
CA ASP A 18 -0.75 19.01 2.78
C ASP A 18 0.73 18.77 3.17
N CYS A 19 1.33 17.64 2.80
CA CYS A 19 2.77 17.39 2.95
C CYS A 19 3.60 18.12 1.89
N LEU A 20 3.04 18.42 0.72
CA LEU A 20 3.76 19.04 -0.38
C LEU A 20 4.01 20.54 -0.18
N ASP A 21 3.38 21.15 0.83
CA ASP A 21 3.69 22.50 1.32
C ASP A 21 4.96 22.54 2.20
N GLY A 22 5.50 21.37 2.57
CA GLY A 22 6.69 21.21 3.40
C GLY A 22 8.01 21.25 2.62
N ASP A 23 9.08 20.76 3.26
CA ASP A 23 10.39 20.60 2.60
C ASP A 23 10.36 19.42 1.62
N LEU A 24 10.22 19.74 0.33
CA LEU A 24 10.23 18.76 -0.75
C LEU A 24 11.56 18.01 -0.91
N THR A 25 12.65 18.48 -0.29
CA THR A 25 13.96 17.82 -0.30
C THR A 25 14.14 16.85 0.88
N ALA A 26 13.18 16.79 1.81
CA ALA A 26 13.23 15.89 2.95
C ALA A 26 13.38 14.42 2.48
N PRO A 27 14.32 13.65 3.05
CA PRO A 27 14.53 12.26 2.68
C PRO A 27 13.37 11.39 3.18
N VAL A 28 12.95 10.43 2.35
CA VAL A 28 11.89 9.47 2.68
C VAL A 28 12.54 8.15 3.10
N GLU A 29 12.67 7.95 4.41
CA GLU A 29 13.46 6.87 5.03
C GLU A 29 13.25 5.48 4.40
N HIS A 30 12.01 5.11 4.10
CA HIS A 30 11.64 3.77 3.63
C HIS A 30 11.54 3.64 2.10
N CYS A 31 11.96 4.67 1.34
CA CYS A 31 11.92 4.70 -0.12
C CYS A 31 13.31 4.86 -0.77
N GLY A 32 14.38 4.44 -0.08
CA GLY A 32 15.75 4.51 -0.62
C GLY A 32 16.26 5.95 -0.66
N ASP A 33 16.81 6.37 -1.80
CA ASP A 33 17.38 7.72 -1.99
C ASP A 33 16.31 8.78 -2.33
N TRP A 34 15.02 8.46 -2.17
CA TRP A 34 13.94 9.36 -2.54
C TRP A 34 13.82 10.54 -1.60
N THR A 35 13.53 11.71 -2.20
CA THR A 35 13.01 12.88 -1.49
C THR A 35 11.49 12.87 -1.48
N LEU A 36 10.87 13.75 -0.68
CA LEU A 36 9.42 13.96 -0.69
C LEU A 36 8.92 14.36 -2.09
N ARG A 37 9.71 15.11 -2.85
CA ARG A 37 9.41 15.39 -4.26
C ARG A 37 9.34 14.11 -5.10
N ASP A 38 10.29 13.20 -4.94
CA ASP A 38 10.33 11.95 -5.72
C ASP A 38 9.15 11.04 -5.36
N LEU A 39 8.78 10.99 -4.08
CA LEU A 39 7.58 10.29 -3.61
C LEU A 39 6.30 10.85 -4.25
N ALA A 40 6.17 12.18 -4.34
CA ALA A 40 5.04 12.84 -5.00
C ALA A 40 5.02 12.56 -6.51
N VAL A 41 6.18 12.54 -7.17
CA VAL A 41 6.30 12.14 -8.57
C VAL A 41 5.83 10.69 -8.74
N HIS A 42 6.36 9.74 -7.97
CA HIS A 42 5.97 8.33 -8.02
C HIS A 42 4.46 8.14 -7.89
N LEU A 43 3.87 8.73 -6.84
CA LEU A 43 2.45 8.57 -6.56
C LEU A 43 1.59 9.20 -7.67
N GLY A 44 1.99 10.36 -8.20
CA GLY A 44 1.30 10.99 -9.33
C GLY A 44 1.43 10.22 -10.66
N GLN A 45 2.58 9.61 -10.96
CA GLN A 45 2.73 8.74 -12.13
C GLN A 45 1.82 7.51 -11.98
N GLY A 46 1.74 6.95 -10.77
CA GLY A 46 0.83 5.85 -10.44
C GLY A 46 -0.65 6.23 -10.63
N ASN A 47 -1.03 7.48 -10.31
CA ASN A 47 -2.38 7.99 -10.56
C ASN A 47 -2.70 8.01 -12.06
N LEU A 48 -1.79 8.53 -12.87
CA LEU A 48 -1.95 8.60 -14.32
C LEU A 48 -1.96 7.22 -14.97
N TRP A 49 -1.10 6.29 -14.51
CA TRP A 49 -1.09 4.91 -14.97
C TRP A 49 -2.41 4.19 -14.69
N ALA A 50 -2.94 4.31 -13.46
CA ALA A 50 -4.21 3.71 -13.10
C ALA A 50 -5.37 4.32 -13.89
N ALA A 51 -5.36 5.65 -14.12
CA ALA A 51 -6.34 6.29 -14.99
C ALA A 51 -6.29 5.76 -16.43
N THR A 52 -5.10 5.65 -17.03
CA THR A 52 -4.89 5.01 -18.35
C THR A 52 -5.38 3.56 -18.36
N ALA A 53 -5.08 2.78 -17.32
CA ALA A 53 -5.53 1.39 -17.20
C ALA A 53 -7.06 1.23 -17.21
N ILE A 54 -7.76 2.18 -16.61
CA ILE A 54 -9.23 2.21 -16.52
C ILE A 54 -9.86 2.74 -17.82
N VAL A 55 -9.34 3.85 -18.34
CA VAL A 55 -9.95 4.57 -19.46
C VAL A 55 -9.61 3.89 -20.79
N ASP A 56 -8.35 3.52 -20.99
CA ASP A 56 -7.83 2.98 -22.25
C ASP A 56 -7.79 1.43 -22.26
N GLY A 57 -8.02 0.81 -21.10
CA GLY A 57 -8.12 -0.65 -20.98
C GLY A 57 -6.79 -1.39 -21.14
N HIS A 58 -5.65 -0.74 -20.84
CA HIS A 58 -4.34 -1.38 -20.86
C HIS A 58 -3.33 -0.76 -19.88
N GLY A 59 -2.33 -1.54 -19.49
CA GLY A 59 -1.26 -1.10 -18.58
C GLY A 59 -0.09 -0.39 -19.22
N ARG A 60 -0.16 -0.06 -20.52
CA ARG A 60 0.90 0.66 -21.23
C ARG A 60 0.80 2.14 -20.90
N TYR A 61 1.61 2.59 -19.96
CA TYR A 61 1.79 4.00 -19.62
C TYR A 61 3.27 4.35 -19.76
N GLN A 62 3.52 5.50 -20.35
CA GLN A 62 4.86 6.06 -20.45
C GLN A 62 4.97 7.17 -19.42
N GLU A 63 5.87 6.99 -18.46
CA GLU A 63 6.14 7.99 -17.44
C GLU A 63 6.56 9.32 -18.07
N GLN A 64 6.04 10.39 -17.51
CA GLN A 64 6.37 11.75 -17.94
C GLN A 64 7.61 12.25 -17.19
N PRO A 65 8.40 13.16 -17.78
CA PRO A 65 9.46 13.83 -17.04
C PRO A 65 8.91 14.47 -15.75
N PRO A 66 9.68 14.48 -14.64
CA PRO A 66 9.23 15.10 -13.40
C PRO A 66 8.83 16.58 -13.63
N PRO A 67 7.66 17.02 -13.15
CA PRO A 67 7.21 18.40 -13.29
C PRO A 67 8.07 19.36 -12.46
N GLU A 68 8.16 20.63 -12.86
CA GLU A 68 8.77 21.68 -12.04
C GLU A 68 7.94 21.93 -10.77
N ASP A 69 6.64 22.21 -10.95
CA ASP A 69 5.67 22.33 -9.86
C ASP A 69 5.00 20.96 -9.59
N VAL A 70 5.62 20.20 -8.68
CA VAL A 70 5.15 18.84 -8.31
C VAL A 70 3.82 18.86 -7.57
N ALA A 71 3.53 19.89 -6.78
CA ALA A 71 2.31 19.97 -5.97
C ALA A 71 1.08 20.19 -6.87
N THR A 72 1.15 21.16 -7.79
CA THR A 72 0.09 21.40 -8.77
C THR A 72 -0.12 20.19 -9.68
N TRP A 73 0.96 19.57 -10.15
CA TRP A 73 0.88 18.38 -11.00
C TRP A 73 0.29 17.17 -10.26
N PHE A 74 0.68 16.95 -9.00
CA PHE A 74 0.10 15.87 -8.18
C PHE A 74 -1.41 16.08 -8.03
N ALA A 75 -1.85 17.30 -7.69
CA ALA A 75 -3.27 17.63 -7.57
C ALA A 75 -4.05 17.38 -8.88
N GLN A 76 -3.44 17.65 -10.03
CA GLN A 76 -4.02 17.34 -11.34
C GLN A 76 -4.13 15.82 -11.56
N SER A 77 -3.06 15.07 -11.26
CA SER A 77 -3.05 13.61 -11.38
C SER A 77 -4.10 12.93 -10.49
N ALA A 78 -4.30 13.44 -9.26
CA ALA A 78 -5.31 12.95 -8.32
C ALA A 78 -6.71 13.15 -8.91
N ARG A 79 -7.02 14.35 -9.42
CA ARG A 79 -8.31 14.61 -10.10
C ARG A 79 -8.54 13.72 -11.31
N THR A 80 -7.50 13.49 -12.13
CA THR A 80 -7.58 12.57 -13.27
C THR A 80 -7.91 11.15 -12.83
N LEU A 81 -7.27 10.66 -11.77
CA LEU A 81 -7.56 9.33 -11.23
C LEU A 81 -8.97 9.25 -10.62
N THR A 82 -9.37 10.21 -9.78
CA THR A 82 -10.72 10.22 -9.19
C THR A 82 -11.80 10.23 -10.26
N GLY A 83 -11.62 10.99 -11.34
CA GLY A 83 -12.52 10.97 -12.50
C GLY A 83 -12.62 9.60 -13.18
N ALA A 84 -11.50 8.88 -13.31
CA ALA A 84 -11.50 7.53 -13.86
C ALA A 84 -12.17 6.51 -12.92
N LEU A 85 -11.95 6.64 -11.61
CA LEU A 85 -12.48 5.74 -10.58
C LEU A 85 -13.98 5.92 -10.32
N ALA A 86 -14.60 7.01 -10.78
CA ALA A 86 -16.03 7.30 -10.60
C ALA A 86 -16.98 6.30 -11.28
N ARG A 87 -16.46 5.42 -12.16
CA ARG A 87 -17.22 4.31 -12.78
C ARG A 87 -17.61 3.24 -11.75
N GLU A 88 -18.68 2.47 -12.00
CA GLU A 88 -19.09 1.37 -11.13
C GLU A 88 -17.93 0.39 -10.84
N PRO A 89 -17.76 -0.10 -9.60
CA PRO A 89 -16.62 -0.93 -9.22
C PRO A 89 -16.52 -2.25 -9.98
N GLU A 90 -17.63 -2.79 -10.48
CA GLU A 90 -17.68 -4.01 -11.30
C GLU A 90 -17.29 -3.77 -12.78
N THR A 91 -17.17 -2.51 -13.20
CA THR A 91 -16.76 -2.15 -14.56
C THR A 91 -15.40 -2.78 -14.87
N ALA A 92 -15.30 -3.44 -16.03
CA ALA A 92 -14.06 -4.05 -16.48
C ALA A 92 -12.96 -2.99 -16.66
N ALA A 93 -11.75 -3.29 -16.17
CA ALA A 93 -10.56 -2.48 -16.33
C ALA A 93 -9.33 -3.38 -16.47
N TRP A 94 -8.31 -2.91 -17.18
CA TRP A 94 -7.03 -3.60 -17.14
C TRP A 94 -6.40 -3.43 -15.77
N THR A 95 -5.78 -4.47 -15.22
CA THR A 95 -5.08 -4.42 -13.93
C THR A 95 -3.79 -5.23 -14.03
N PHE A 96 -2.87 -5.12 -13.06
CA PHE A 96 -1.64 -5.95 -13.04
C PHE A 96 -1.80 -7.26 -12.25
N ALA A 97 -2.88 -7.42 -11.50
CA ALA A 97 -3.29 -8.64 -10.83
C ALA A 97 -4.84 -8.76 -10.85
N PRO A 98 -5.43 -9.96 -10.79
CA PRO A 98 -6.87 -10.10 -10.63
C PRO A 98 -7.38 -9.43 -9.34
N PRO A 99 -8.66 -9.00 -9.27
CA PRO A 99 -9.64 -8.97 -10.36
C PRO A 99 -9.38 -7.90 -11.43
N ARG A 100 -10.02 -8.00 -12.60
CA ARG A 100 -9.88 -7.07 -13.75
C ARG A 100 -10.97 -6.00 -13.76
N THR A 101 -11.07 -5.22 -12.69
CA THR A 101 -12.18 -4.26 -12.49
C THR A 101 -11.72 -2.90 -11.97
N VAL A 102 -12.59 -1.88 -12.05
CA VAL A 102 -12.36 -0.57 -11.43
C VAL A 102 -12.21 -0.68 -9.92
N GLY A 103 -12.95 -1.59 -9.28
CA GLY A 103 -12.85 -1.86 -7.84
C GLY A 103 -11.44 -2.26 -7.39
N PHE A 104 -10.69 -2.98 -8.24
CA PHE A 104 -9.27 -3.27 -7.99
C PHE A 104 -8.44 -1.99 -7.85
N TRP A 105 -8.60 -1.05 -8.79
CA TRP A 105 -7.86 0.20 -8.77
C TRP A 105 -8.28 1.11 -7.63
N ARG A 106 -9.57 1.13 -7.27
CA ARG A 106 -10.05 1.85 -6.08
C ARG A 106 -9.32 1.38 -4.82
N ARG A 107 -9.33 0.07 -4.56
CA ARG A 107 -8.62 -0.53 -3.43
C ARG A 107 -7.13 -0.25 -3.47
N ARG A 108 -6.46 -0.61 -4.57
CA ARG A 108 -5.00 -0.48 -4.71
C ARG A 108 -4.52 0.96 -4.55
N ARG A 109 -5.17 1.92 -5.22
CA ARG A 109 -4.74 3.33 -5.14
C ARG A 109 -5.03 3.93 -3.77
N CYS A 110 -6.13 3.57 -3.14
CA CYS A 110 -6.42 3.99 -1.76
C CYS A 110 -5.34 3.50 -0.79
N LEU A 111 -5.04 2.20 -0.79
CA LEU A 111 -4.03 1.59 0.09
C LEU A 111 -2.60 2.10 -0.18
N GLU A 112 -2.22 2.30 -1.45
CA GLU A 112 -0.91 2.87 -1.79
C GLU A 112 -0.76 4.31 -1.31
N THR A 113 -1.81 5.12 -1.51
CA THR A 113 -1.81 6.52 -1.09
C THR A 113 -1.71 6.60 0.43
N ALA A 114 -2.40 5.72 1.17
CA ALA A 114 -2.31 5.68 2.62
C ALA A 114 -0.90 5.36 3.14
N VAL A 115 -0.22 4.36 2.57
CA VAL A 115 1.19 4.04 2.92
C VAL A 115 2.10 5.21 2.60
N HIS A 116 1.99 5.79 1.41
CA HIS A 116 2.88 6.87 0.99
C HIS A 116 2.55 8.23 1.63
N ARG A 117 1.31 8.46 2.07
CA ARG A 117 0.98 9.56 2.99
C ARG A 117 1.69 9.39 4.31
N TRP A 118 1.69 8.18 4.88
CA TRP A 118 2.47 7.92 6.09
C TRP A 118 3.97 8.14 5.85
N ASP A 119 4.52 7.68 4.72
CA ASP A 119 5.93 7.92 4.36
C ASP A 119 6.25 9.43 4.27
N ALA A 120 5.35 10.23 3.68
CA ALA A 120 5.49 11.67 3.57
C ALA A 120 5.45 12.39 4.92
N GLU A 121 4.49 12.04 5.77
CA GLU A 121 4.38 12.61 7.12
C GLU A 121 5.57 12.20 8.00
N HIS A 122 6.05 10.96 7.86
CA HIS A 122 7.24 10.48 8.53
C HIS A 122 8.48 11.29 8.14
N ALA A 123 8.69 11.54 6.84
CA ALA A 123 9.79 12.38 6.35
C ALA A 123 9.77 13.80 6.94
N LEU A 124 8.57 14.30 7.27
CA LEU A 124 8.36 15.61 7.90
C LEU A 124 8.30 15.56 9.44
N GLY A 125 8.54 14.39 10.05
CA GLY A 125 8.55 14.23 11.51
C GLY A 125 7.17 14.34 12.18
N ARG A 126 6.08 14.08 11.43
CA ARG A 126 4.69 14.27 11.88
C ARG A 126 3.77 13.09 11.53
N ALA A 127 4.31 11.89 11.34
CA ALA A 127 3.55 10.68 11.01
C ALA A 127 2.35 10.49 11.96
N GLY A 128 1.16 10.48 11.37
CA GLY A 128 -0.11 10.29 12.08
C GLY A 128 -0.59 8.83 12.10
N GLU A 129 -1.71 8.63 12.78
CA GLU A 129 -2.46 7.37 12.72
C GLU A 129 -3.14 7.20 11.36
N LEU A 130 -3.24 5.96 10.91
CA LEU A 130 -4.00 5.52 9.75
C LEU A 130 -5.34 4.93 10.21
N ASP A 131 -6.36 4.99 9.35
CA ASP A 131 -7.64 4.33 9.65
C ASP A 131 -7.43 2.81 9.88
N PRO A 132 -7.84 2.25 11.03
CA PRO A 132 -7.61 0.84 11.35
C PRO A 132 -8.26 -0.14 10.37
N ALA A 133 -9.43 0.20 9.81
CA ALA A 133 -10.12 -0.67 8.87
C ALA A 133 -9.43 -0.67 7.50
N LEU A 134 -8.92 0.49 7.06
CA LEU A 134 -8.06 0.59 5.88
C LEU A 134 -6.75 -0.18 6.09
N CYS A 135 -6.16 -0.09 7.28
CA CYS A 135 -4.95 -0.86 7.60
C CYS A 135 -5.18 -2.38 7.56
N ALA A 136 -6.30 -2.84 8.11
CA ALA A 136 -6.67 -4.25 8.09
C ALA A 136 -6.85 -4.76 6.65
N ASP A 137 -7.44 -3.95 5.77
CA ASP A 137 -7.52 -4.29 4.35
C ASP A 137 -6.15 -4.26 3.64
N GLY A 138 -5.25 -3.35 4.04
CA GLY A 138 -3.87 -3.32 3.57
C GLY A 138 -3.06 -4.56 3.94
N VAL A 139 -3.26 -5.10 5.16
CA VAL A 139 -2.71 -6.40 5.56
C VAL A 139 -3.24 -7.50 4.63
N ALA A 140 -4.56 -7.55 4.41
CA ALA A 140 -5.17 -8.55 3.55
C ALA A 140 -4.61 -8.47 2.12
N GLU A 141 -4.45 -7.28 1.55
CA GLU A 141 -3.95 -7.09 0.19
C GLU A 141 -2.52 -7.65 0.00
N VAL A 142 -1.64 -7.45 0.98
CA VAL A 142 -0.27 -7.98 0.90
C VAL A 142 -0.30 -9.52 0.77
N LEU A 143 -1.12 -10.17 1.60
CA LEU A 143 -1.22 -11.63 1.66
C LEU A 143 -1.98 -12.22 0.47
N GLU A 144 -3.04 -11.57 0.02
CA GLU A 144 -3.92 -12.05 -1.05
C GLU A 144 -3.36 -11.80 -2.46
N MET A 145 -2.65 -10.67 -2.64
CA MET A 145 -2.26 -10.20 -3.96
C MET A 145 -0.75 -10.07 -4.11
N PHE A 146 -0.08 -9.31 -3.23
CA PHE A 146 1.33 -8.96 -3.47
C PHE A 146 2.25 -10.17 -3.31
N LEU A 147 2.18 -10.88 -2.19
CA LEU A 147 3.06 -12.02 -1.97
C LEU A 147 2.85 -13.13 -3.03
N PRO A 148 1.62 -13.61 -3.31
CA PRO A 148 1.39 -14.59 -4.37
C PRO A 148 1.91 -14.11 -5.73
N ARG A 149 1.84 -12.80 -6.00
CA ARG A 149 2.41 -12.20 -7.20
C ARG A 149 3.94 -12.19 -7.17
N GLN A 150 4.61 -11.84 -6.06
CA GLN A 150 6.07 -11.86 -5.97
C GLN A 150 6.63 -13.27 -6.13
N ILE A 151 5.97 -14.28 -5.54
CA ILE A 151 6.33 -15.70 -5.72
C ILE A 151 6.22 -16.10 -7.19
N ARG A 152 5.09 -15.81 -7.83
CA ARG A 152 4.88 -16.11 -9.26
C ARG A 152 5.88 -15.41 -10.19
N LEU A 153 6.39 -14.23 -9.80
CA LEU A 153 7.40 -13.50 -10.55
C LEU A 153 8.84 -13.93 -10.21
N GLY A 154 9.04 -14.91 -9.32
CA GLY A 154 10.35 -15.39 -8.90
C GLY A 154 11.13 -14.39 -8.04
N ARG A 155 10.44 -13.42 -7.41
CA ARG A 155 11.04 -12.36 -6.58
C ARG A 155 10.97 -12.65 -5.08
N ALA A 156 10.12 -13.60 -4.70
CA ALA A 156 10.00 -14.11 -3.33
C ALA A 156 9.88 -15.64 -3.34
N GLU A 157 10.24 -16.26 -2.23
CA GLU A 157 9.99 -17.69 -1.99
C GLU A 157 8.68 -17.86 -1.23
N ALA A 158 8.01 -19.00 -1.42
CA ALA A 158 6.86 -19.33 -0.61
C ALA A 158 7.30 -19.61 0.84
N PRO A 159 6.58 -19.09 1.86
CA PRO A 159 6.89 -19.43 3.25
C PRO A 159 6.83 -20.94 3.48
N GLU A 160 7.78 -21.48 4.22
CA GLU A 160 7.82 -22.91 4.56
C GLU A 160 6.82 -23.29 5.66
N ALA A 161 6.43 -22.32 6.50
CA ALA A 161 5.52 -22.50 7.62
C ALA A 161 4.49 -21.38 7.68
N ALA A 162 3.32 -21.66 8.26
CA ALA A 162 2.27 -20.68 8.46
C ALA A 162 2.57 -19.77 9.68
N VAL A 163 2.38 -18.45 9.50
CA VAL A 163 2.41 -17.44 10.55
C VAL A 163 1.07 -16.72 10.56
N ARG A 164 0.44 -16.63 11.73
CA ARG A 164 -0.80 -15.90 11.94
C ARG A 164 -0.53 -14.46 12.33
N PHE A 165 -1.33 -13.54 11.83
CA PHE A 165 -1.39 -12.15 12.27
C PHE A 165 -2.76 -11.87 12.88
N GLU A 166 -2.78 -11.21 14.03
CA GLU A 166 -4.01 -10.83 14.73
C GLU A 166 -3.99 -9.34 15.07
N ALA A 167 -4.98 -8.60 14.55
CA ALA A 167 -5.15 -7.19 14.86
C ALA A 167 -5.80 -7.02 16.25
N THR A 168 -5.34 -6.04 17.04
CA THR A 168 -5.90 -5.76 18.38
C THR A 168 -7.01 -4.72 18.39
N ASP A 169 -7.09 -3.92 17.33
CA ASP A 169 -7.98 -2.76 17.16
C ASP A 169 -9.04 -2.99 16.08
N THR A 170 -9.00 -4.15 15.42
CA THR A 170 -10.02 -4.63 14.48
C THR A 170 -10.28 -6.12 14.71
N ALA A 171 -11.25 -6.70 14.01
CA ALA A 171 -11.48 -8.15 14.01
C ALA A 171 -10.58 -8.92 13.01
N GLY A 172 -9.54 -8.26 12.47
CA GLY A 172 -8.69 -8.82 11.43
C GLY A 172 -7.82 -9.99 11.92
N THR A 173 -7.87 -11.11 11.21
CA THR A 173 -6.99 -12.26 11.42
C THR A 173 -6.59 -12.84 10.09
N TRP A 174 -5.30 -13.02 9.88
CA TRP A 174 -4.74 -13.49 8.61
C TRP A 174 -3.68 -14.55 8.83
N VAL A 175 -3.46 -15.40 7.83
CA VAL A 175 -2.42 -16.42 7.84
C VAL A 175 -1.57 -16.29 6.60
N LEU A 176 -0.27 -16.18 6.81
CA LEU A 176 0.77 -16.22 5.78
C LEU A 176 1.39 -17.60 5.75
N GLY A 177 1.41 -18.27 4.60
CA GLY A 177 2.06 -19.56 4.42
C GLY A 177 1.14 -20.77 4.58
N PRO A 178 1.65 -21.98 4.31
CA PRO A 178 0.86 -23.21 4.29
C PRO A 178 0.75 -23.86 5.68
N GLY A 179 -0.35 -24.59 5.91
CA GLY A 179 -0.54 -25.42 7.10
C GLY A 179 -1.11 -24.68 8.31
N GLU A 180 -1.04 -25.33 9.48
CA GLU A 180 -1.44 -24.72 10.75
C GLU A 180 -0.38 -23.72 11.22
N PRO A 181 -0.76 -22.50 11.65
CA PRO A 181 0.19 -21.52 12.13
C PRO A 181 1.07 -22.02 13.29
N VAL A 182 2.38 -21.92 13.11
CA VAL A 182 3.37 -22.26 14.13
C VAL A 182 3.68 -21.09 15.06
N ALA A 183 3.29 -19.88 14.66
CA ALA A 183 3.42 -18.65 15.44
C ALA A 183 2.28 -17.68 15.14
N THR A 184 1.98 -16.81 16.11
CA THR A 184 1.03 -15.71 15.99
C THR A 184 1.72 -14.40 16.38
N ILE A 185 1.62 -13.38 15.53
CA ILE A 185 2.09 -12.02 15.78
C ILE A 185 0.86 -11.12 16.00
N THR A 186 0.82 -10.45 17.15
CA THR A 186 -0.30 -9.57 17.53
C THR A 186 0.13 -8.10 17.55
N GLY A 187 -0.68 -7.21 16.98
CA GLY A 187 -0.43 -5.77 16.95
C GLY A 187 -1.66 -4.99 16.47
N THR A 188 -1.59 -3.67 16.42
CA THR A 188 -2.62 -2.88 15.73
C THR A 188 -2.57 -3.18 14.23
N ALA A 189 -3.69 -2.98 13.52
CA ALA A 189 -3.72 -3.15 12.07
C ALA A 189 -2.65 -2.29 11.37
N GLN A 190 -2.42 -1.07 11.88
CA GLN A 190 -1.34 -0.18 11.40
C GLN A 190 0.05 -0.77 11.63
N GLU A 191 0.38 -1.25 12.83
CA GLU A 191 1.69 -1.86 13.10
C GLU A 191 1.97 -3.05 12.16
N LEU A 192 0.97 -3.90 11.97
CA LEU A 192 1.07 -5.06 11.09
C LEU A 192 1.24 -4.65 9.62
N MET A 193 0.44 -3.69 9.14
CA MET A 193 0.54 -3.17 7.77
C MET A 193 1.90 -2.51 7.52
N LEU A 194 2.33 -1.61 8.40
CA LEU A 194 3.61 -0.92 8.24
C LEU A 194 4.78 -1.91 8.31
N ALA A 195 4.73 -2.94 9.16
CA ALA A 195 5.76 -3.98 9.19
C ALA A 195 5.79 -4.83 7.90
N LEU A 196 4.63 -5.19 7.35
CA LEU A 196 4.52 -5.88 6.05
C LEU A 196 5.12 -5.08 4.90
N TRP A 197 4.98 -3.75 4.95
CA TRP A 197 5.58 -2.83 3.98
C TRP A 197 7.01 -2.41 4.33
N GLY A 198 7.59 -2.89 5.43
CA GLY A 198 8.96 -2.53 5.83
C GLY A 198 9.14 -1.10 6.34
N ARG A 199 8.06 -0.47 6.81
CA ARG A 199 8.04 0.89 7.42
C ARG A 199 8.20 0.87 8.95
N ALA A 200 8.03 -0.29 9.55
CA ALA A 200 8.11 -0.45 11.00
C ALA A 200 8.72 -1.81 11.34
N PRO A 201 9.40 -1.94 12.49
CA PRO A 201 9.79 -3.25 12.99
C PRO A 201 8.54 -4.08 13.32
N TRP A 202 8.65 -5.39 13.13
CA TRP A 202 7.63 -6.32 13.60
C TRP A 202 7.44 -6.22 15.13
N PRO A 203 6.22 -6.36 15.66
CA PRO A 203 5.95 -6.33 17.09
C PRO A 203 6.33 -7.67 17.76
N TRP A 204 7.61 -8.05 17.68
CA TRP A 204 8.12 -9.33 18.17
C TRP A 204 7.86 -9.59 19.67
N GLY A 205 7.70 -8.53 20.47
CA GLY A 205 7.32 -8.65 21.89
C GLY A 205 5.90 -9.18 22.12
N ARG A 206 5.07 -9.20 21.08
CA ARG A 206 3.71 -9.75 21.05
C ARG A 206 3.60 -10.97 20.12
N LEU A 207 4.72 -11.67 19.92
CA LEU A 207 4.73 -12.97 19.24
C LEU A 207 4.49 -14.08 20.26
N THR A 208 3.67 -15.06 19.88
CA THR A 208 3.56 -16.36 20.56
C THR A 208 3.87 -17.49 19.57
N GLY A 209 4.40 -18.61 20.06
CA GLY A 209 4.82 -19.75 19.22
C GLY A 209 6.28 -19.68 18.77
N ASP A 210 6.57 -20.24 17.58
CA ASP A 210 7.92 -20.39 17.05
C ASP A 210 8.45 -19.10 16.38
N ARG A 211 9.34 -18.40 17.10
CA ARG A 211 9.95 -17.15 16.64
C ARG A 211 10.90 -17.34 15.46
N GLU A 212 11.68 -18.42 15.44
CA GLU A 212 12.66 -18.67 14.38
C GLU A 212 11.95 -18.95 13.06
N ALA A 213 10.89 -19.76 13.10
CA ALA A 213 10.04 -20.01 11.93
C ALA A 213 9.36 -18.73 11.43
N ALA A 214 8.87 -17.87 12.34
CA ALA A 214 8.27 -16.60 11.97
C ALA A 214 9.27 -15.64 11.32
N GLU A 215 10.47 -15.49 11.90
CA GLU A 215 11.54 -14.69 11.30
C GLU A 215 11.92 -15.21 9.91
N LYS A 216 12.05 -16.53 9.74
CA LYS A 216 12.34 -17.14 8.43
C LYS A 216 11.24 -16.88 7.40
N ALA A 217 9.97 -16.97 7.80
CA ALA A 217 8.82 -16.68 6.92
C ALA A 217 8.74 -15.19 6.51
N LEU A 218 9.31 -14.29 7.31
CA LEU A 218 9.23 -12.83 7.11
C LEU A 218 10.56 -12.19 6.67
N ALA A 219 11.60 -13.00 6.43
CA ALA A 219 12.96 -12.52 6.15
C ALA A 219 13.13 -11.83 4.79
N ARG A 220 12.15 -11.94 3.88
CA ARG A 220 12.25 -11.41 2.51
C ARG A 220 11.17 -10.37 2.22
N PRO A 221 11.43 -9.43 1.28
CA PRO A 221 10.43 -8.46 0.85
C PRO A 221 9.16 -9.16 0.37
N LEU A 222 8.04 -8.89 1.05
CA LEU A 222 6.72 -9.45 0.73
C LEU A 222 5.99 -8.59 -0.32
N VAL A 223 6.51 -7.39 -0.55
CA VAL A 223 5.97 -6.34 -1.42
C VAL A 223 7.03 -5.92 -2.45
N PRO A 224 6.64 -5.28 -3.57
CA PRO A 224 7.56 -4.83 -4.61
C PRO A 224 8.64 -3.87 -4.14
#